data_AF-U6DNM2-F1
#
_entry.id   AF-U6DNM2-F1
#
_cell.length_a   1.000
_cell.length_b   1.000
_cell.length_c   1.000
_cell.angle_alpha   90.00
_cell.angle_beta   90.00
_cell.angle_gamma   90.00
#
_symmetry.space_group_name_H-M   'P 1'
#
loop_
_entity.id
_entity.type
_entity.pdbx_description
1 polymer ?
#
loop_
_entity_poly.entity_id
_entity_poly.type
_entity_poly.pdbx_seq_one_letter_code
_entity_poly.pdbx_strand_id
1 'polypeptide(L)'
;RRYLQQLAEKPLETRTYEQGPDTPVSADAPVHPPALEQHPYEYCEPSTMPGDLGLGLRMVQGVVHVYTRREPDEHCLEVELPYPDLQEFVADVNVLMALIINGPIKSFCYRRLQYLSSKFQMHVLLNEMKELAAQKKVPHRDFYNIRKVDTHIHASSCMNQKH
;
A
#
# COMPACT_ATOMS: atom_id res chain seq x y z
N ARG A 1 -11.44 19.80 8.11
CA ARG A 1 -12.52 18.77 8.23
C ARG A 1 -11.81 17.48 8.61
N ARG A 2 -12.13 16.85 9.76
CA ARG A 2 -11.36 15.72 10.30
C ARG A 2 -11.34 14.55 9.31
N TYR A 3 -10.17 14.11 8.87
CA TYR A 3 -10.01 13.04 7.89
C TYR A 3 -10.70 11.72 8.31
N LEU A 4 -10.71 11.43 9.61
CA LEU A 4 -11.37 10.26 10.18
C LEU A 4 -12.91 10.32 10.10
N GLN A 5 -13.53 11.51 10.05
CA GLN A 5 -14.99 11.62 9.89
C GLN A 5 -15.43 11.18 8.49
N GLN A 6 -14.60 11.38 7.46
CA GLN A 6 -14.92 10.95 6.09
C GLN A 6 -14.95 9.43 5.90
N LEU A 7 -14.27 8.66 6.76
CA LEU A 7 -14.28 7.19 6.69
C LEU A 7 -15.58 6.57 7.22
N ALA A 8 -16.30 7.28 8.09
CA ALA A 8 -17.56 6.80 8.68
C ALA A 8 -18.74 6.84 7.67
N GLU A 9 -18.63 7.66 6.63
CA GLU A 9 -19.73 7.94 5.69
C GLU A 9 -19.79 6.97 4.50
N LYS A 10 -18.80 6.07 4.34
CA LYS A 10 -18.79 5.10 3.24
C LYS A 10 -19.24 3.71 3.73
N PRO A 11 -20.31 3.14 3.18
CA PRO A 11 -20.69 1.76 3.45
C PRO A 11 -19.54 0.80 3.10
N LEU A 12 -19.28 -0.19 3.96
CA LEU A 12 -18.39 -1.31 3.66
C LEU A 12 -19.04 -2.14 2.54
N GLU A 13 -18.60 -1.97 1.31
CA GLU A 13 -18.99 -2.86 0.21
C GLU A 13 -18.48 -4.28 0.49
N THR A 14 -19.37 -5.14 1.00
CA THR A 14 -19.17 -6.57 0.96
C THR A 14 -19.30 -7.03 -0.49
N ARG A 15 -18.16 -7.15 -1.20
CA ARG A 15 -18.11 -7.88 -2.46
C ARG A 15 -18.51 -9.33 -2.20
N THR A 16 -19.77 -9.65 -2.42
CA THR A 16 -20.23 -11.02 -2.65
C THR A 16 -19.52 -11.52 -3.90
N TYR A 17 -18.71 -12.57 -3.74
CA TYR A 17 -18.04 -13.24 -4.85
C TYR A 17 -19.13 -13.98 -5.64
N GLU A 18 -19.64 -13.39 -6.71
CA GLU A 18 -20.44 -14.12 -7.68
C GLU A 18 -19.53 -15.10 -8.41
N GLN A 19 -19.88 -16.38 -8.36
CA GLN A 19 -19.13 -17.44 -9.01
C GLN A 19 -19.43 -17.34 -10.51
N GLY A 20 -18.65 -16.52 -11.22
CA GLY A 20 -18.68 -16.43 -12.67
C GLY A 20 -18.31 -17.77 -13.31
N PRO A 21 -18.70 -18.00 -14.58
CA PRO A 21 -18.33 -19.23 -15.28
C PRO A 21 -16.81 -19.36 -15.36
N ASP A 22 -16.31 -20.58 -15.13
CA ASP A 22 -14.88 -20.91 -15.22
C ASP A 22 -14.36 -20.47 -16.58
N THR A 23 -13.62 -19.37 -16.60
CA THR A 23 -12.92 -18.94 -17.81
C THR A 23 -11.78 -19.92 -17.98
N PRO A 24 -11.67 -20.65 -19.12
CA PRO A 24 -10.54 -21.53 -19.34
C PRO A 24 -9.29 -20.66 -19.31
N VAL A 25 -8.45 -20.86 -18.29
CA VAL A 25 -7.17 -20.19 -18.17
C VAL A 25 -6.32 -20.71 -19.32
N SER A 26 -6.18 -19.91 -20.38
CA SER A 26 -5.28 -20.18 -21.49
C SER A 26 -3.88 -20.47 -20.94
N ALA A 27 -3.19 -21.45 -21.51
CA ALA A 27 -1.79 -21.75 -21.18
C ALA A 27 -0.87 -20.51 -21.37
N ASP A 28 -1.33 -19.55 -22.16
CA ASP A 28 -0.64 -18.30 -22.49
C ASP A 28 -1.12 -17.08 -21.67
N ALA A 29 -1.85 -17.25 -20.56
CA ALA A 29 -2.30 -16.12 -19.75
C ALA A 29 -1.10 -15.25 -19.30
N PRO A 30 -0.89 -14.05 -19.88
CA PRO A 30 0.36 -13.33 -19.75
C PRO A 30 0.27 -12.46 -18.50
N VAL A 31 0.54 -13.07 -17.34
CA VAL A 31 0.99 -12.30 -16.17
C VAL A 31 2.52 -12.38 -16.14
N HIS A 32 3.14 -12.10 -17.28
CA HIS A 32 4.46 -11.50 -17.27
C HIS A 32 4.18 -10.00 -17.23
N PRO A 33 4.68 -9.25 -16.22
CA PRO A 33 4.79 -7.80 -16.43
C PRO A 33 5.51 -7.64 -17.78
N PRO A 34 5.05 -6.73 -18.67
CA PRO A 34 5.74 -6.52 -19.94
C PRO A 34 7.22 -6.41 -19.61
N ALA A 35 8.03 -7.28 -20.21
CA ALA A 35 9.46 -7.11 -20.12
C ALA A 35 9.69 -5.73 -20.71
N LEU A 36 9.93 -4.73 -19.86
CA LEU A 36 10.41 -3.45 -20.34
C LEU A 36 11.74 -3.81 -21.00
N GLU A 37 11.76 -3.84 -22.33
CA GLU A 37 12.97 -4.12 -23.11
C GLU A 37 14.08 -3.13 -22.76
N GLN A 38 13.69 -1.99 -22.20
CA GLN A 38 14.53 -0.87 -21.81
C GLN A 38 14.39 -0.60 -20.31
N HIS A 39 15.49 -0.23 -19.68
CA HIS A 39 15.50 0.13 -18.27
C HIS A 39 14.62 1.38 -18.07
N PRO A 40 13.79 1.48 -17.01
CA PRO A 40 12.84 2.60 -16.83
C PRO A 40 13.51 3.98 -16.73
N TYR A 41 14.83 4.01 -16.51
CA TYR A 41 15.64 5.23 -16.46
C TYR A 41 16.63 5.37 -17.64
N GLU A 42 16.55 4.50 -18.67
CA GLU A 42 17.49 4.50 -19.82
C GLU A 42 17.46 5.81 -20.61
N TYR A 43 16.34 6.52 -20.59
CA TYR A 43 16.16 7.83 -21.22
C TYR A 43 15.84 8.94 -20.21
N CYS A 44 16.13 8.73 -18.93
CA CYS A 44 16.10 9.82 -17.96
C CYS A 44 17.32 10.73 -18.15
N GLU A 45 17.31 11.46 -19.26
CA GLU A 45 18.26 12.51 -19.56
C GLU A 45 18.05 13.67 -18.56
N PRO A 46 19.07 14.12 -17.81
CA PRO A 46 18.92 15.25 -16.89
C PRO A 46 18.38 16.52 -17.55
N SER A 47 18.60 16.67 -18.86
CA SER A 47 18.09 17.75 -19.70
C SER A 47 16.57 17.70 -19.92
N THR A 48 15.93 16.55 -19.70
CA THR A 48 14.47 16.36 -19.76
C THR A 48 13.79 16.58 -18.41
N MET A 49 14.56 16.71 -17.33
CA MET A 49 13.98 17.04 -16.02
C MET A 49 13.46 18.48 -15.99
N PRO A 50 12.34 18.73 -15.28
CA PRO A 50 11.86 20.09 -15.08
C PRO A 50 12.94 20.99 -14.47
N GLY A 51 13.03 22.22 -14.96
CA GLY A 51 13.87 23.24 -14.34
C GLY A 51 13.40 23.61 -12.93
N ASP A 52 14.22 24.36 -12.20
CA ASP A 52 13.86 24.84 -10.87
C ASP A 52 12.56 25.67 -10.91
N LEU A 53 11.60 25.29 -10.05
CA LEU A 53 10.31 25.94 -9.91
C LEU A 53 10.39 27.30 -9.19
N GLY A 54 11.54 27.63 -8.58
CA GLY A 54 11.75 28.90 -7.89
C GLY A 54 11.03 28.99 -6.53
N LEU A 55 10.61 27.85 -5.99
CA LEU A 55 9.97 27.74 -4.68
C LEU A 55 11.01 27.85 -3.55
N GLY A 56 10.60 28.44 -2.44
CA GLY A 56 11.40 28.50 -1.21
C GLY A 56 10.98 27.41 -0.23
N LEU A 57 11.94 26.90 0.55
CA LEU A 57 11.67 25.92 1.60
C LEU A 57 12.09 26.52 2.95
N ARG A 58 11.25 26.35 3.98
CA ARG A 58 11.58 26.75 5.35
C ARG A 58 11.14 25.68 6.34
N MET A 59 12.01 25.37 7.29
CA MET A 59 11.66 24.51 8.42
C MET A 59 10.91 25.32 9.48
N VAL A 60 9.67 24.93 9.77
CA VAL A 60 8.84 25.52 10.82
C VAL A 60 8.43 24.40 11.77
N GLN A 61 8.87 24.46 13.02
CA GLN A 61 8.55 23.46 14.06
C GLN A 61 8.84 22.00 13.64
N GLY A 62 9.87 21.78 12.82
CA GLY A 62 10.24 20.44 12.34
C GLY A 62 9.52 19.97 11.08
N VAL A 63 8.62 20.78 10.52
CA VAL A 63 7.92 20.52 9.24
C VAL A 63 8.49 21.44 8.16
N VAL A 64 8.67 20.91 6.95
CA VAL A 64 9.08 21.72 5.78
C VAL A 64 7.84 22.39 5.20
N HIS A 65 7.86 23.73 5.17
CA HIS A 65 6.85 24.55 4.52
C HIS A 65 7.38 25.04 3.16
N VAL A 66 6.50 25.09 2.16
CA VAL A 66 6.84 25.47 0.78
C VAL A 66 6.28 26.86 0.50
N TYR A 67 7.10 27.75 -0.06
CA TYR A 67 6.75 29.14 -0.36
C TYR A 67 6.91 29.42 -1.85
N THR A 68 6.11 30.36 -2.35
CA THR A 68 6.09 30.76 -3.76
C THR A 68 7.37 31.46 -4.26
N ARG A 69 8.28 31.85 -3.35
CA ARG A 69 9.55 32.54 -3.66
C ARG A 69 10.73 31.84 -2.97
N ARG A 70 11.86 31.75 -3.69
CA ARG A 70 13.14 31.13 -3.24
C ARG A 70 13.63 31.61 -1.87
N GLU A 71 13.62 32.91 -1.63
CA GLU A 71 13.99 33.51 -0.35
C GLU A 71 12.71 34.01 0.33
N PRO A 72 12.06 33.15 1.15
CA PRO A 72 10.81 33.52 1.79
C PRO A 72 11.05 34.58 2.86
N ASP A 73 10.53 35.78 2.62
CA ASP A 73 10.38 36.83 3.64
C ASP A 73 9.10 36.59 4.47
N GLU A 74 8.87 37.42 5.51
CA GLU A 74 7.67 37.30 6.35
C GLU A 74 6.34 37.50 5.59
N HIS A 75 6.38 38.06 4.38
CA HIS A 75 5.22 38.35 3.56
C HIS A 75 5.00 37.33 2.43
N CYS A 76 5.89 36.35 2.29
CA CYS A 76 5.78 35.32 1.25
C CYS A 76 4.61 34.38 1.53
N LEU A 77 3.77 34.19 0.51
CA LEU A 77 2.64 33.27 0.57
C LEU A 77 3.16 31.83 0.54
N GLU A 78 2.76 31.10 1.57
CA GLU A 78 2.93 29.66 1.67
C GLU A 78 2.03 28.95 0.65
N VAL A 79 2.53 27.89 0.04
CA VAL A 79 1.77 27.03 -0.84
C VAL A 79 0.87 26.14 0.02
N GLU A 80 -0.44 26.31 -0.13
CA GLU A 80 -1.41 25.45 0.54
C GLU A 80 -1.33 24.02 0.00
N LEU A 81 -0.75 23.12 0.80
CA LEU A 81 -0.70 21.70 0.52
C LEU A 81 -1.63 20.95 1.50
N PRO A 82 -2.31 19.88 1.05
CA PRO A 82 -3.19 19.12 1.93
C PRO A 82 -2.35 18.24 2.88
N TYR A 83 -2.08 18.74 4.08
CA TYR A 83 -1.50 17.95 5.17
C TYR A 83 -2.09 18.38 6.52
N PRO A 84 -2.22 17.45 7.49
CA PRO A 84 -2.62 17.81 8.84
C PRO A 84 -1.48 18.55 9.53
N ASP A 85 -1.82 19.58 10.29
CA ASP A 85 -0.85 20.18 11.20
C ASP A 85 -0.52 19.23 12.37
N LEU A 86 0.53 19.56 13.12
CA LEU A 86 0.99 18.73 14.24
C LEU A 86 -0.11 18.53 15.30
N GLN A 87 -0.93 19.55 15.55
CA GLN A 87 -1.98 19.49 16.57
C GLN A 87 -3.12 18.57 16.11
N GLU A 88 -3.53 18.66 14.85
CA GLU A 88 -4.52 17.76 14.25
C GLU A 88 -4.03 16.32 14.25
N PHE A 89 -2.77 16.09 13.84
CA PHE A 89 -2.16 14.75 13.87
C PHE A 89 -2.17 14.15 15.28
N VAL A 90 -1.73 14.91 16.30
CA VAL A 90 -1.71 14.44 17.69
C VAL A 90 -3.13 14.17 18.21
N ALA A 91 -4.09 15.03 17.88
CA ALA A 91 -5.49 14.82 18.25
C ALA A 91 -6.06 13.54 17.63
N ASP A 92 -5.80 13.29 16.35
CA ASP A 92 -6.27 12.10 15.63
C ASP A 92 -5.60 10.82 16.16
N VAL A 93 -4.30 10.86 16.47
CA VAL A 93 -3.60 9.75 17.13
C VAL A 93 -4.21 9.44 18.49
N ASN A 94 -4.56 10.45 19.29
CA ASN A 94 -5.22 10.25 20.58
C ASN A 94 -6.60 9.60 20.43
N VAL A 95 -7.38 9.98 19.40
CA VAL A 95 -8.65 9.32 19.07
C VAL A 95 -8.41 7.86 18.71
N LEU A 96 -7.43 7.57 17.84
CA LEU A 96 -7.09 6.21 17.44
C LEU A 96 -6.66 5.36 18.65
N MET A 97 -5.81 5.91 19.52
CA MET A 97 -5.38 5.23 20.75
C MET A 97 -6.57 4.93 21.67
N ALA A 98 -7.51 5.88 21.84
CA ALA A 98 -8.73 5.68 22.61
C ALA A 98 -9.61 4.53 22.03
N LEU A 99 -9.68 4.42 20.70
CA LEU A 99 -10.40 3.33 20.02
C LEU A 99 -9.70 1.98 20.20
N ILE A 100 -8.37 1.94 20.15
CA ILE A 100 -7.57 0.72 20.33
C ILE A 100 -7.74 0.15 21.74
N ILE A 101 -7.73 1.01 22.77
CA ILE A 101 -7.87 0.59 24.16
C ILE A 101 -9.33 0.32 24.58
N ASN A 102 -10.30 0.66 23.73
CA ASN A 102 -11.71 0.43 24.01
C ASN A 102 -12.02 -1.08 24.05
N GLY A 103 -12.37 -1.58 25.24
CA GLY A 103 -12.61 -3.01 25.50
C GLY A 103 -13.68 -3.66 24.61
N PRO A 104 -14.86 -3.05 24.44
CA PRO A 104 -15.89 -3.53 23.50
C PRO A 104 -15.39 -3.64 22.05
N ILE A 105 -14.73 -2.61 21.51
CA ILE A 105 -14.18 -2.62 20.15
C ILE A 105 -13.10 -3.70 20.02
N LYS A 106 -12.19 -3.79 20.97
CA LYS A 106 -11.13 -4.81 21.00
C LYS A 106 -11.71 -6.22 21.00
N SER A 107 -12.74 -6.47 21.81
CA SER A 107 -13.42 -7.76 21.90
C SER A 107 -14.18 -8.10 20.62
N PHE A 108 -14.81 -7.12 19.99
CA PHE A 108 -15.48 -7.28 18.70
C PHE A 108 -14.49 -7.63 17.58
N CYS A 109 -13.42 -6.85 17.45
CA CYS A 109 -12.36 -7.10 16.48
C CYS A 109 -11.72 -8.48 16.68
N TYR A 110 -11.46 -8.87 17.93
CA TYR A 110 -10.93 -10.20 18.25
C TYR A 110 -11.87 -11.32 17.76
N ARG A 111 -13.17 -11.25 18.08
CA ARG A 111 -14.15 -12.25 17.60
C ARG A 111 -14.24 -12.28 16.08
N ARG A 112 -14.18 -11.14 15.41
CA ARG A 112 -14.19 -11.06 13.94
C ARG A 112 -12.94 -11.70 13.33
N LEU A 113 -11.76 -11.45 13.90
CA LEU A 113 -10.52 -12.09 13.45
C LEU A 113 -10.54 -13.60 13.67
N GLN A 114 -11.06 -14.08 14.81
CA GLN A 114 -11.25 -15.50 15.06
C GLN A 114 -12.20 -16.13 14.04
N TYR A 115 -13.35 -15.50 13.79
CA TYR A 115 -14.29 -15.96 12.77
C TYR A 115 -13.65 -16.04 11.38
N LEU A 116 -12.90 -15.01 10.96
CA LEU A 116 -12.22 -15.00 9.66
C LEU A 116 -11.16 -16.11 9.57
N SER A 117 -10.40 -16.34 10.64
CA SER A 117 -9.43 -17.43 10.73
C SER A 117 -10.11 -18.80 10.58
N SER A 118 -11.18 -19.06 11.37
CA SER A 118 -11.93 -20.32 11.27
C SER A 118 -12.60 -20.50 9.91
N LYS A 119 -13.13 -19.42 9.31
CA LYS A 119 -13.69 -19.45 7.95
C LYS A 119 -12.63 -19.83 6.93
N PHE A 120 -11.41 -19.29 7.05
CA PHE A 120 -10.31 -19.63 6.16
C PHE A 120 -9.85 -21.09 6.37
N GLN A 121 -9.75 -21.57 7.61
CA GLN A 121 -9.45 -22.98 7.89
C GLN A 121 -10.47 -23.92 7.25
N MET A 122 -11.76 -23.60 7.35
CA MET A 122 -12.82 -24.37 6.69
C MET A 122 -12.68 -24.34 5.17
N HIS A 123 -12.33 -23.18 4.60
CA HIS A 123 -12.08 -23.05 3.16
C HIS A 123 -10.94 -23.98 2.72
N VAL A 124 -9.82 -24.00 3.44
CA VAL A 124 -8.69 -24.91 3.15
C VAL A 124 -9.16 -26.36 3.18
N LEU A 125 -9.84 -26.81 4.24
CA LEU A 125 -10.33 -28.19 4.37
C LEU A 125 -11.26 -28.62 3.23
N LEU A 126 -12.12 -27.72 2.77
CA LEU A 126 -13.11 -28.03 1.73
C LEU A 126 -12.55 -27.94 0.31
N ASN A 127 -11.48 -27.17 0.09
CA ASN A 127 -11.01 -26.82 -1.25
C ASN A 127 -9.59 -27.29 -1.57
N GLU A 128 -8.84 -27.83 -0.61
CA GLU A 128 -7.44 -28.28 -0.80
C GLU A 128 -7.25 -29.13 -2.07
N MET A 129 -8.09 -30.16 -2.27
CA MET A 129 -7.98 -31.03 -3.44
C MET A 129 -8.29 -30.31 -4.76
N LYS A 130 -9.24 -29.37 -4.74
CA LYS A 130 -9.62 -28.58 -5.93
C LYS A 130 -8.52 -27.60 -6.30
N GLU A 131 -7.95 -26.92 -5.30
CA GLU A 131 -6.83 -25.99 -5.47
C GLU A 131 -5.57 -26.72 -5.95
N LEU A 132 -5.27 -27.89 -5.38
CA LEU A 132 -4.16 -28.74 -5.84
C LEU A 132 -4.35 -29.17 -7.30
N ALA A 133 -5.55 -29.56 -7.69
CA ALA A 133 -5.86 -29.90 -9.08
C ALA A 133 -5.72 -28.70 -10.02
N ALA A 134 -6.12 -27.50 -9.58
CA ALA A 134 -5.96 -26.27 -10.36
C ALA A 134 -4.47 -25.90 -10.55
N GLN A 135 -3.64 -26.03 -9.51
CA GLN A 135 -2.20 -25.81 -9.61
C GLN A 135 -1.54 -26.78 -10.61
N LYS A 136 -1.93 -28.06 -10.59
CA LYS A 136 -1.41 -29.08 -11.54
C LYS A 136 -1.76 -28.79 -13.00
N LYS A 137 -2.82 -28.02 -13.28
CA LYS A 137 -3.19 -27.62 -14.64
C LYS A 137 -2.29 -26.51 -15.20
N VAL A 138 -1.48 -25.86 -14.36
CA VAL A 138 -0.57 -24.77 -14.77
C VAL A 138 0.88 -25.12 -14.40
N PRO A 139 1.51 -26.08 -15.11
CA PRO A 139 2.79 -26.67 -14.70
C PRO A 139 3.96 -25.68 -14.62
N HIS A 140 3.90 -24.55 -15.34
CA HIS A 140 4.95 -23.52 -15.33
C HIS A 140 4.74 -22.39 -14.29
N ARG A 141 3.71 -22.48 -13.44
CA ARG A 141 3.43 -21.51 -12.36
C ARG A 141 3.62 -22.15 -10.99
N ASP A 142 4.82 -22.66 -10.75
CA ASP A 142 5.20 -23.28 -9.48
C ASP A 142 5.93 -22.30 -8.54
N PHE A 143 6.30 -22.77 -7.34
CA PHE A 143 6.99 -21.97 -6.34
C PHE A 143 8.29 -21.35 -6.85
N TYR A 144 8.99 -21.93 -7.82
CA TYR A 144 10.25 -21.38 -8.33
C TYR A 144 10.02 -20.33 -9.42
N ASN A 145 9.06 -20.60 -10.30
CA ASN A 145 8.78 -19.80 -11.49
C ASN A 145 7.86 -18.60 -11.24
N ILE A 146 7.15 -18.54 -10.12
CA ILE A 146 6.47 -17.31 -9.70
C ILE A 146 7.50 -16.23 -9.33
N ARG A 147 7.16 -14.96 -9.60
CA ARG A 147 7.92 -13.80 -9.12
C ARG A 147 7.51 -13.49 -7.70
N LYS A 148 8.49 -13.31 -6.81
CA LYS A 148 8.31 -12.88 -5.42
C LYS A 148 9.22 -11.69 -5.21
N VAL A 149 8.77 -10.76 -4.39
CA VAL A 149 9.52 -9.56 -4.01
C VAL A 149 9.64 -9.56 -2.51
N ASP A 150 10.85 -9.38 -2.00
CA ASP A 150 11.06 -9.12 -0.59
C ASP A 150 10.52 -7.73 -0.26
N THR A 151 9.45 -7.68 0.55
CA THR A 151 8.78 -6.42 0.88
C THR A 151 9.47 -5.64 1.99
N HIS A 152 10.50 -6.24 2.61
CA HIS A 152 11.28 -5.62 3.68
C HIS A 152 12.72 -6.15 3.63
N ILE A 153 13.62 -5.33 3.10
CA ILE A 153 15.06 -5.61 3.01
C ILE A 153 15.85 -4.36 3.40
N HIS A 154 16.95 -4.56 4.12
CA HIS A 154 17.90 -3.49 4.41
C HIS A 154 19.04 -3.56 3.39
N ALA A 155 19.39 -2.44 2.77
CA ALA A 155 20.48 -2.38 1.79
C ALA A 155 21.82 -2.88 2.37
N SER A 156 22.08 -2.65 3.66
CA SER A 156 23.27 -3.15 4.37
C SER A 156 23.31 -4.67 4.52
N SER A 157 22.17 -5.34 4.38
CA SER A 157 22.01 -6.78 4.65
C SER A 157 21.58 -7.57 3.41
N CYS A 158 21.71 -6.99 2.22
CA CYS A 158 21.32 -7.64 0.97
C CYS A 158 22.36 -8.67 0.48
N MET A 159 23.58 -8.64 1.02
CA MET A 159 24.66 -9.56 0.69
C MET A 159 24.92 -10.52 1.85
N ASN A 160 25.27 -11.77 1.53
CA ASN A 160 25.70 -12.74 2.51
C ASN A 160 27.24 -12.77 2.63
N GLN A 161 27.77 -13.36 3.69
CA GLN A 161 29.21 -13.40 3.97
C GLN A 161 30.07 -14.11 2.91
N LYS A 162 29.45 -14.94 2.05
CA LYS A 162 30.17 -15.67 0.99
C LYS A 162 30.38 -14.83 -0.27
N HIS A 163 29.80 -13.63 -0.34
CA HIS A 163 29.91 -12.69 -1.45
C HIS A 163 30.60 -11.39 -1.04
#